data_AF-A0A933UT49-F1
#
_entry.id   AF-A0A933UT49-F1
#
_cell.length_a   1.000
_cell.length_b   1.000
_cell.length_c   1.000
_cell.angle_alpha   90.00
_cell.angle_beta   90.00
_cell.angle_gamma   90.00
#
_symmetry.space_group_name_H-M   'P 1'
#
loop_
_entity.id
_entity.type
_entity.pdbx_description
1 polymer ?
#
loop_
_entity_poly.entity_id
_entity_poly.type
_entity_poly.pdbx_seq_one_letter_code
_entity_poly.pdbx_strand_id
1 'polypeptide(L)' 'ADPTPARLRYDGTDVAAVTLLVAAGHGLALLPADLAPRHPDVTTVVLRDRLVHRVELLVVPGRVASSERLVSAVTG' A
#
# COMPACT_ATOMS: atom_id res chain seq x y z
N ALA A 1 15.16 -3.79 -17.59
CA ALA A 1 14.10 -4.38 -16.76
C ALA A 1 13.48 -3.26 -15.95
N ASP A 2 12.17 -3.09 -16.00
CA ASP A 2 11.46 -2.09 -15.20
C ASP A 2 11.62 -2.44 -13.72
N PRO A 3 12.14 -1.55 -12.85
CA PRO A 3 12.22 -1.81 -11.42
C PRO A 3 10.82 -1.64 -10.82
N THR A 4 9.87 -2.52 -11.18
CA THR A 4 8.69 -2.69 -10.37
C THR A 4 9.18 -3.06 -8.96
N PRO A 5 8.94 -2.23 -7.94
CA PRO A 5 9.41 -2.54 -6.60
C PRO A 5 8.84 -3.89 -6.21
N ALA A 6 9.70 -4.80 -5.75
CA ALA A 6 9.31 -6.13 -5.35
C ALA A 6 8.17 -6.01 -4.32
N ARG A 7 6.95 -6.36 -4.74
CA ARG A 7 5.79 -6.35 -3.87
C ARG A 7 5.83 -7.60 -3.03
N LEU A 8 6.03 -7.43 -1.72
CA LEU A 8 5.80 -8.51 -0.77
C LEU A 8 4.31 -8.84 -0.78
N ARG A 9 3.98 -10.10 -1.02
CA ARG A 9 2.63 -10.65 -0.87
C ARG A 9 2.63 -11.61 0.31
N TYR A 10 1.79 -11.34 1.29
CA TYR A 10 1.52 -12.24 2.40
C TYR A 10 0.21 -12.97 2.12
N ASP A 11 0.29 -14.28 1.87
CA ASP A 11 -0.89 -15.10 1.55
C ASP A 11 -1.53 -15.77 2.79
N GLY A 12 -0.94 -15.56 3.98
CA GLY A 12 -1.50 -16.07 5.24
C GLY A 12 -2.62 -15.19 5.80
N THR A 13 -3.16 -15.62 6.94
CA THR A 13 -4.25 -14.91 7.65
C THR A 13 -3.89 -14.57 9.10
N ASP A 14 -2.64 -14.73 9.51
CA ASP A 14 -2.20 -14.45 10.88
C ASP A 14 -1.95 -12.94 11.05
N VAL A 15 -2.81 -12.31 11.84
CA VAL A 15 -2.73 -10.89 12.19
C VAL A 15 -1.43 -10.56 12.93
N ALA A 16 -0.91 -11.46 13.76
CA ALA A 16 0.35 -11.24 14.47
C ALA A 16 1.53 -11.18 13.48
N ALA A 17 1.58 -12.10 12.52
CA ALA A 17 2.57 -12.08 11.45
C ALA A 17 2.48 -10.79 10.60
N VAL A 18 1.27 -10.37 10.23
CA VAL A 18 1.06 -9.11 9.50
C VAL A 18 1.55 -7.90 10.31
N THR A 19 1.32 -7.89 11.62
CA THR A 19 1.78 -6.81 12.52
C THR A 19 3.30 -6.71 12.53
N LEU A 20 3.99 -7.84 12.62
CA LEU A 20 5.45 -7.89 12.61
C LEU A 20 6.01 -7.41 11.26
N LEU A 21 5.36 -7.75 10.15
CA LEU A 21 5.75 -7.25 8.82
C LEU A 21 5.63 -5.72 8.73
N VAL A 22 4.52 -5.17 9.23
CA VAL A 22 4.30 -3.71 9.31
C VAL A 22 5.33 -3.05 10.22
N ALA A 23 5.55 -3.59 11.42
CA ALA A 23 6.54 -3.09 12.37
C ALA A 23 7.97 -3.10 11.79
N ALA A 24 8.29 -4.12 10.98
CA ALA A 24 9.56 -4.23 10.27
C ALA A 24 9.66 -3.33 9.01
N GLY A 25 8.65 -2.50 8.72
CA GLY A 25 8.67 -1.54 7.62
C GLY A 25 8.31 -2.10 6.24
N HIS A 26 7.70 -3.30 6.16
CA HIS A 26 7.31 -3.90 4.88
C HIS A 26 6.01 -3.33 4.28
N GLY A 27 5.38 -2.35 4.93
CA GLY A 27 4.22 -1.65 4.40
C GLY A 27 3.15 -1.36 5.45
N LEU A 28 1.88 -1.40 5.02
CA LEU A 28 0.70 -1.10 5.82
C LEU A 28 -0.30 -2.25 5.71
N ALA A 29 -1.12 -2.45 6.74
CA ALA A 29 -2.20 -3.43 6.74
C ALA A 29 -3.54 -2.77 7.07
N LEU A 30 -4.60 -3.25 6.41
CA LEU A 30 -5.98 -2.90 6.73
C LEU A 30 -6.61 -4.08 7.47
N LEU A 31 -7.04 -3.84 8.70
CA LEU A 31 -7.66 -4.85 9.56
C LEU A 31 -9.03 -4.36 10.04
N PRO A 32 -9.96 -5.28 10.33
CA PRO A 32 -11.12 -4.98 11.15
C PRO A 32 -10.70 -4.32 12.47
N ALA A 33 -11.48 -3.36 12.96
CA ALA A 33 -11.10 -2.52 14.10
C ALA A 33 -10.87 -3.32 15.39
N ASP A 34 -11.61 -4.42 15.56
CA ASP A 34 -11.50 -5.38 16.66
C ASP A 34 -10.28 -6.30 16.56
N LEU A 35 -9.66 -6.38 15.38
CA LEU A 35 -8.45 -7.16 15.13
C LEU A 35 -7.19 -6.30 15.10
N ALA A 36 -7.29 -4.98 15.28
CA ALA A 36 -6.13 -4.10 15.28
C ALA A 36 -5.22 -4.40 16.49
N PRO A 37 -3.99 -4.89 16.27
CA PRO A 37 -3.10 -5.29 17.34
C PRO A 37 -2.36 -4.09 17.92
N ARG A 38 -2.05 -4.15 19.22
CA ARG A 38 -1.19 -3.16 19.88
C ARG A 38 0.26 -3.59 19.74
N HIS A 39 1.09 -2.78 19.08
CA HIS A 39 2.53 -2.97 18.98
C HIS A 39 3.22 -1.61 19.17
N PRO A 40 4.34 -1.53 19.92
CA PRO A 40 5.00 -0.26 20.23
C PRO A 40 5.46 0.50 18.97
N ASP A 41 5.87 -0.22 17.93
CA ASP A 41 6.35 0.35 16.67
C ASP A 41 5.27 0.50 15.58
N VAL A 42 4.00 0.27 15.92
CA VAL A 42 2.89 0.35 14.94
C VAL A 42 1.83 1.33 15.42
N THR A 43 1.63 2.38 14.63
CA THR A 43 0.52 3.32 14.83
C THR A 43 -0.74 2.79 14.14
N THR A 44 -1.82 2.62 14.91
CA THR A 44 -3.14 2.29 14.37
C THR A 44 -3.92 3.55 14.05
N VAL A 45 -4.50 3.60 12.85
CA VAL A 45 -5.37 4.70 12.41
C VAL A 45 -6.78 4.15 12.16
N VAL A 46 -7.76 4.69 12.87
CA VAL A 46 -9.18 4.30 12.69
C VAL A 46 -9.74 5.03 11.48
N LEU A 47 -10.19 4.26 10.49
CA LEU A 47 -10.89 4.79 9.32
C LEU A 47 -12.39 4.96 9.64
N ARG A 48 -12.93 6.15 9.36
CA ARG A 48 -14.36 6.46 9.55
C ARG A 48 -15.17 6.43 8.25
N ASP A 49 -14.49 6.61 7.13
CA ASP A 49 -15.09 6.60 5.80
C ASP A 49 -14.87 5.26 5.10
N ARG A 50 -15.65 5.02 4.04
CA ARG A 50 -15.51 3.82 3.21
C ARG A 50 -14.19 3.85 2.46
N LEU A 51 -13.33 2.86 2.71
CA LEU A 51 -12.10 2.67 1.94
C LEU A 51 -12.42 2.10 0.55
N VAL A 52 -11.83 2.69 -0.48
CA VAL A 52 -11.87 2.18 -1.85
C VAL A 52 -10.44 1.88 -2.29
N HIS A 53 -10.21 0.70 -2.86
CA HIS A 53 -8.96 0.42 -3.52
C HIS A 53 -8.89 1.25 -4.81
N ARG A 54 -8.02 2.26 -4.84
CA ARG A 54 -7.80 3.11 -6.01
C ARG A 54 -6.33 3.13 -6.36
N VAL A 55 -6.04 2.98 -7.66
CA VAL A 55 -4.71 3.15 -8.23
C VAL A 55 -4.73 4.45 -9.02
N GLU A 56 -3.80 5.35 -8.74
CA GLU A 56 -3.68 6.65 -9.40
C GLU A 56 -2.26 6.82 -9.95
N LEU A 57 -2.13 7.45 -11.11
CA LEU A 57 -0.84 7.87 -11.63
C LEU A 57 -0.51 9.26 -11.09
N LEU A 58 0.51 9.34 -10.24
CA LEU A 58 1.00 10.62 -9.72
C LEU A 58 2.04 11.20 -10.68
N VAL A 59 1.74 12.38 -11.23
CA VAL A 59 2.63 13.09 -12.16
C VAL A 59 3.37 14.20 -11.42
N VAL A 60 4.69 14.09 -11.33
CA VAL A 60 5.52 15.15 -10.77
C VAL A 60 5.61 16.31 -11.78
N PRO A 61 5.37 17.57 -11.37
CA PRO A 61 5.54 18.74 -12.23
C PRO A 61 6.92 18.73 -12.93
N GLY A 62 6.94 19.00 -14.24
CA GLY A 62 8.16 18.98 -15.06
C GLY A 62 8.55 17.61 -15.65
N ARG A 63 7.79 16.53 -15.38
CA ARG A 63 7.98 15.19 -15.98
C ARG A 63 6.78 14.73 -16.83
N VAL A 64 6.01 15.69 -17.36
CA VAL A 64 4.72 15.47 -18.03
C VAL A 64 4.83 14.52 -19.24
N ALA A 65 5.83 14.74 -20.12
CA ALA A 65 6.01 13.91 -21.33
C ALA A 65 6.36 12.42 -21.05
N SER A 66 6.97 12.13 -19.90
CA SER A 66 7.20 10.74 -19.46
C SER A 66 5.93 10.10 -18.92
N SER A 67 5.04 10.92 -18.34
CA SER A 67 3.81 10.47 -17.72
C SER A 67 2.73 10.15 -18.75
N GLU A 68 2.62 10.92 -19.84
CA GLU A 68 1.69 10.63 -20.95
C GLU A 68 1.91 9.25 -21.58
N ARG A 69 3.18 8.84 -21.75
CA ARG A 69 3.53 7.49 -22.22
C ARG A 69 3.06 6.40 -21.26
N LEU A 70 3.21 6.64 -19.96
CA LEU A 70 2.78 5.70 -18.93
C LEU A 70 1.25 5.64 -18.81
N VAL A 71 0.55 6.78 -18.93
CA VAL A 71 -0.92 6.81 -19.04
C VAL A 71 -1.37 5.95 -20.21
N SER A 72 -0.84 6.19 -21.41
CA SER A 72 -1.22 5.43 -22.61
C SER A 72 -0.97 3.92 -22.45
N ALA A 73 0.10 3.52 -21.78
CA ALA A 73 0.41 2.11 -21.53
C ALA A 73 -0.53 1.45 -20.50
N VAL A 74 -1.02 2.21 -19.51
CA VAL A 74 -1.88 1.68 -18.43
C VAL A 74 -3.37 1.77 -18.77
N THR A 75 -3.79 2.71 -19.63
CA THR A 75 -5.19 2.94 -20.02
C THR A 75 -5.52 2.48 -21.44
N GLY A 76 -4.64 1.70 -22.08
CA GLY A 76 -4.79 1.20 -23.46
C GLY A 76 -6.19 0.72 -23.81
#